data_AF-A0A4U6RCD2-F1
#
_entry.id   AF-A0A4U6RCD2-F1
#
_cell.length_a   1.000
_cell.length_b   1.000
_cell.length_c   1.000
_cell.angle_alpha   90.00
_cell.angle_beta   90.00
_cell.angle_gamma   90.00
#
_symmetry.space_group_name_H-M   'P 1'
#
loop_
_entity.id
_entity.type
_entity.pdbx_description
1 polymer ?
#
loop_
_entity_poly.entity_id
_entity_poly.type
_entity_poly.pdbx_seq_one_letter_code
_entity_poly.pdbx_strand_id
1 'polypeptide(L)'
;MSTAETSDAGPRLKPLSPLTLRDLSIKSNLAGTVRAASHYGMIVIVGALIFLVSSRHGLPWALPLMAVQGYFVAFLFMVVHETAHKTAFRSPALNLVVGNLSAFMIGLPYQYYCLFHWDHHRYTQDPEKDPELIVGPKPASDTQLAVAYSGLLQVLVRIRLMLWHALTGQVTVPWIPEHKRAAIVLEARLYLAGYLLLLAASFALHSAILLWVWIVPLLAGQLILRPYLYAEHTGCERTRSAFENTRTTMTGRIMKWFAWNMPYHVEHHAYPTVPFHALPKLNAIVDGHIVYRGSSYRAVTRETWAWFRRQRERSA
;
A
#
# COMPACT_ATOMS: atom_id res chain seq x y z
N MET A 1 -27.01 -2.19 -17.13
CA MET A 1 -26.12 -3.32 -16.77
C MET A 1 -25.30 -3.66 -18.01
N SER A 2 -24.05 -3.16 -18.10
CA SER A 2 -23.14 -3.55 -19.17
C SER A 2 -22.26 -4.67 -18.61
N THR A 3 -22.46 -5.87 -19.12
CA THR A 3 -21.55 -7.01 -18.97
C THR A 3 -20.24 -6.62 -19.65
N ALA A 4 -19.33 -6.01 -18.89
CA ALA A 4 -17.95 -5.87 -19.33
C ALA A 4 -17.34 -7.28 -19.27
N GLU A 5 -17.54 -8.03 -20.34
CA GLU A 5 -16.84 -9.29 -20.58
C GLU A 5 -15.34 -9.01 -20.43
N THR A 6 -14.70 -9.67 -19.47
CA THR A 6 -13.25 -9.76 -19.44
C THR A 6 -12.87 -10.44 -20.76
N SER A 7 -12.29 -9.71 -21.71
CA SER A 7 -11.91 -10.31 -22.98
C SER A 7 -10.89 -11.42 -22.70
N ASP A 8 -11.31 -12.66 -22.95
CA ASP A 8 -10.43 -13.81 -22.94
C ASP A 8 -9.81 -13.89 -24.34
N ALA A 9 -8.62 -13.31 -24.50
CA ALA A 9 -7.90 -13.39 -25.77
C ALA A 9 -6.39 -13.30 -25.55
N GLY A 10 -5.75 -14.47 -25.45
CA GLY A 10 -4.33 -14.64 -25.68
C GLY A 10 -3.53 -15.25 -24.51
N PRO A 11 -2.50 -16.07 -24.79
CA PRO A 11 -1.60 -16.56 -23.75
C PRO A 11 -0.96 -15.38 -23.01
N ARG A 12 -0.85 -15.46 -21.68
CA ARG A 12 -0.14 -14.45 -20.88
C ARG A 12 1.24 -14.22 -21.48
N LEU A 13 1.51 -12.97 -21.89
CA LEU A 13 2.84 -12.54 -22.30
C LEU A 13 3.85 -12.91 -21.21
N LYS A 14 4.81 -13.77 -21.56
CA LYS A 14 5.94 -14.16 -20.70
C LYS A 14 7.24 -13.75 -21.39
N PRO A 15 7.57 -12.44 -21.42
CA PRO A 15 8.76 -11.94 -22.09
C PRO A 15 10.09 -12.45 -21.49
N LEU A 16 10.07 -12.98 -20.26
CA LEU A 16 11.26 -13.50 -19.58
C LEU A 16 11.44 -15.01 -19.81
N SER A 17 12.68 -15.40 -20.10
CA SER A 17 13.09 -16.81 -19.99
C SER A 17 13.00 -17.29 -18.53
N PRO A 18 12.78 -18.59 -18.27
CA PRO A 18 12.79 -19.14 -16.91
C PRO A 18 14.10 -18.86 -16.14
N LEU A 19 15.24 -18.85 -16.84
CA LEU A 19 16.55 -18.55 -16.25
C LEU A 19 16.63 -17.09 -15.81
N THR A 20 16.26 -16.15 -16.69
CA THR A 20 16.25 -14.72 -16.37
C THR A 20 15.33 -14.42 -15.19
N LEU A 21 14.14 -15.04 -15.15
CA LEU A 21 13.21 -14.88 -14.03
C LEU A 21 13.82 -15.41 -12.73
N ARG A 22 14.43 -16.61 -12.76
CA ARG A 22 15.08 -17.20 -11.58
C ARG A 22 16.18 -16.29 -11.02
N ASP A 23 16.99 -15.69 -11.88
CA ASP A 23 18.06 -14.77 -11.48
C ASP A 23 17.51 -13.47 -10.87
N LEU A 24 16.43 -12.94 -11.44
CA LEU A 24 15.76 -11.75 -10.91
C LEU A 24 15.04 -12.01 -9.59
N SER A 25 14.54 -13.22 -9.34
CA SER A 25 13.82 -13.60 -8.11
C SER A 25 14.73 -13.92 -6.91
N ILE A 26 16.05 -13.70 -7.00
CA ILE A 26 16.97 -13.91 -5.88
C ILE A 26 16.72 -12.87 -4.79
N LYS A 27 16.29 -13.34 -3.62
CA LYS A 27 16.00 -12.52 -2.42
C LYS A 27 17.27 -12.22 -1.63
N SER A 28 17.33 -11.06 -0.98
CA SER A 28 18.50 -10.64 -0.19
C SER A 28 18.12 -10.10 1.19
N ASN A 29 18.64 -10.72 2.26
CA ASN A 29 18.49 -10.19 3.62
C ASN A 29 19.17 -8.83 3.75
N LEU A 30 20.34 -8.65 3.15
CA LEU A 30 21.08 -7.39 3.23
C LEU A 30 20.29 -6.25 2.58
N ALA A 31 19.77 -6.46 1.38
CA ALA A 31 18.98 -5.44 0.68
C ALA A 31 17.73 -5.06 1.48
N GLY A 32 16.98 -6.07 1.96
CA GLY A 32 15.80 -5.85 2.80
C GLY A 32 16.14 -5.12 4.10
N THR A 33 17.22 -5.51 4.79
CA THR A 33 17.65 -4.90 6.06
C THR A 33 18.09 -3.46 5.86
N VAL A 34 18.91 -3.16 4.85
CA VAL A 34 19.32 -1.78 4.54
C VAL A 34 18.09 -0.92 4.25
N ARG A 35 17.14 -1.43 3.45
CA ARG A 35 15.94 -0.67 3.10
C ARG A 35 15.04 -0.45 4.32
N ALA A 36 14.75 -1.48 5.10
CA ALA A 36 13.96 -1.37 6.32
C ALA A 36 14.64 -0.46 7.36
N ALA A 37 15.92 -0.64 7.64
CA ALA A 37 16.66 0.17 8.60
C ALA A 37 16.69 1.65 8.19
N SER A 38 16.84 1.95 6.89
CA SER A 38 16.75 3.32 6.41
C SER A 38 15.35 3.92 6.60
N HIS A 39 14.30 3.14 6.35
CA HIS A 39 12.90 3.59 6.47
C HIS A 39 12.53 3.86 7.93
N TYR A 40 12.76 2.88 8.81
CA TYR A 40 12.52 3.04 10.24
C TYR A 40 13.45 4.08 10.87
N GLY A 41 14.72 4.14 10.44
CA GLY A 41 15.67 5.16 10.87
C GLY A 41 15.16 6.57 10.58
N MET A 42 14.60 6.82 9.39
CA MET A 42 14.00 8.11 9.07
C MET A 42 12.77 8.44 9.93
N ILE A 43 11.93 7.45 10.23
CA ILE A 43 10.77 7.63 11.14
C ILE A 43 11.24 8.02 12.55
N VAL A 44 12.29 7.38 13.06
CA VAL A 44 12.86 7.69 14.38
C VAL A 44 13.52 9.07 14.37
N ILE A 45 14.33 9.38 13.36
CA ILE A 45 15.03 10.66 13.24
C ILE A 45 14.03 11.81 13.15
N VAL A 46 13.06 11.74 12.24
CA VAL A 46 12.08 12.82 12.06
C VAL A 46 11.13 12.89 13.25
N GLY A 47 10.74 11.76 13.85
CA GLY A 47 9.98 11.73 15.11
C GLY A 47 10.71 12.42 16.27
N ALA A 48 12.02 12.18 16.43
CA ALA A 48 12.85 12.86 17.42
C ALA A 48 12.97 14.37 17.14
N LEU A 49 13.06 14.77 15.88
CA LEU A 49 13.06 16.19 15.49
C LEU A 49 11.71 16.86 15.78
N ILE A 50 10.59 16.19 15.52
CA ILE A 50 9.24 16.69 15.89
C ILE A 50 9.22 16.96 17.39
N PHE A 51 9.63 15.98 18.20
CA PHE A 51 9.66 16.13 19.66
C PHE A 51 10.57 17.28 20.11
N LEU A 52 11.78 17.39 19.54
CA LEU A 52 12.73 18.45 19.89
C LEU A 52 12.19 19.84 19.55
N VAL A 53 11.68 20.01 18.33
CA VAL A 53 11.15 21.30 17.84
C VAL A 53 9.89 21.67 18.61
N SER A 54 8.96 20.74 18.81
CA SER A 54 7.73 21.00 19.55
C SER A 54 8.01 21.39 21.00
N SER A 55 9.03 20.77 21.62
CA SER A 55 9.39 21.06 23.02
C SER A 55 10.12 22.38 23.20
N ARG A 56 10.89 22.83 22.19
CA ARG A 56 11.68 24.08 22.27
C ARG A 56 10.95 25.31 21.74
N HIS A 57 10.17 25.15 20.68
CA HIS A 57 9.58 26.27 19.93
C HIS A 57 8.05 26.22 19.91
N GLY A 58 7.45 25.11 20.37
CA GLY A 58 6.01 24.88 20.33
C GLY A 58 5.57 24.06 19.12
N LEU A 59 4.40 23.45 19.25
CA LEU A 59 3.84 22.52 18.27
C LEU A 59 3.73 23.05 16.82
N PRO A 60 3.32 24.32 16.58
CA PRO A 60 3.17 24.84 15.21
C PRO A 60 4.45 24.76 14.37
N TRP A 61 5.62 24.91 15.00
CA TRP A 61 6.91 24.81 14.32
C TRP A 61 7.28 23.39 13.88
N ALA A 62 6.62 22.38 14.47
CA ALA A 62 6.83 20.98 14.10
C ALA A 62 5.89 20.52 12.96
N LEU A 63 4.90 21.31 12.53
CA LEU A 63 3.93 20.92 11.50
C LEU A 63 4.59 20.50 10.16
N PRO A 64 5.62 21.21 9.64
CA PRO A 64 6.30 20.75 8.43
C PRO A 64 6.97 19.37 8.61
N LEU A 65 7.55 19.12 9.78
CA LEU A 65 8.15 17.83 10.11
C LEU A 65 7.09 16.72 10.24
N MET A 66 5.90 17.02 10.74
CA MET A 66 4.78 16.06 10.78
C MET A 66 4.34 15.64 9.38
N ALA A 67 4.35 16.55 8.39
CA ALA A 67 4.05 16.20 7.00
C ALA A 67 5.14 15.27 6.41
N VAL A 68 6.41 15.55 6.69
CA VAL A 68 7.55 14.70 6.28
C VAL A 68 7.49 13.33 6.97
N GLN A 69 7.22 13.29 8.27
CA GLN A 69 7.00 12.06 9.03
C GLN A 69 5.82 11.26 8.45
N GLY A 70 4.77 11.97 8.03
CA GLY A 70 3.59 11.34 7.44
C GLY A 70 3.92 10.57 6.18
N TYR A 71 4.79 11.11 5.32
CA TYR A 71 5.31 10.36 4.18
C TYR A 71 5.97 9.05 4.62
N PHE A 72 6.93 9.10 5.55
CA PHE A 72 7.64 7.89 5.97
C PHE A 72 6.74 6.87 6.65
N VAL A 73 5.87 7.30 7.57
CA VAL A 73 4.95 6.42 8.30
C VAL A 73 3.93 5.80 7.36
N ALA A 74 3.26 6.58 6.51
CA ALA A 74 2.25 6.03 5.59
C ALA A 74 2.88 5.07 4.55
N PHE A 75 4.10 5.35 4.09
CA PHE A 75 4.80 4.50 3.12
C PHE A 75 5.36 3.20 3.73
N LEU A 76 5.23 2.97 5.04
CA LEU A 76 5.38 1.62 5.60
C LEU A 76 4.43 0.62 4.93
N PHE A 77 3.34 1.09 4.29
CA PHE A 77 2.52 0.28 3.39
C PHE A 77 3.35 -0.47 2.34
N MET A 78 4.41 0.14 1.78
CA MET A 78 5.27 -0.52 0.78
C MET A 78 6.12 -1.64 1.39
N VAL A 79 6.45 -1.52 2.68
CA VAL A 79 7.09 -2.61 3.43
C VAL A 79 6.10 -3.75 3.65
N VAL A 80 4.85 -3.45 4.02
CA VAL A 80 3.78 -4.44 4.17
C VAL A 80 3.55 -5.16 2.84
N HIS A 81 3.44 -4.42 1.74
CA HIS A 81 3.26 -4.91 0.38
C HIS A 81 4.35 -5.91 -0.02
N GLU A 82 5.62 -5.50 0.06
CA GLU A 82 6.74 -6.34 -0.33
C GLU A 82 6.92 -7.57 0.59
N THR A 83 6.67 -7.42 1.89
CA THR A 83 6.75 -8.55 2.82
C THR A 83 5.56 -9.50 2.67
N ALA A 84 4.39 -9.06 2.21
CA ALA A 84 3.23 -9.92 1.94
C ALA A 84 3.55 -10.98 0.87
N HIS A 85 4.33 -10.60 -0.14
CA HIS A 85 4.88 -11.51 -1.16
C HIS A 85 6.03 -12.39 -0.68
N LYS A 86 6.54 -12.16 0.54
CA LYS A 86 7.70 -12.86 1.12
C LYS A 86 8.96 -12.67 0.27
N THR A 87 9.10 -11.53 -0.42
CA THR A 87 10.22 -11.22 -1.31
C THR A 87 11.20 -10.21 -0.69
N ALA A 88 10.76 -9.39 0.27
CA ALA A 88 11.60 -8.36 0.91
C ALA A 88 12.91 -8.93 1.50
N PHE A 89 12.84 -10.12 2.11
CA PHE A 89 13.96 -10.80 2.73
C PHE A 89 14.07 -12.25 2.24
N ARG A 90 15.28 -12.82 2.27
CA ARG A 90 15.48 -14.26 2.12
C ARG A 90 14.90 -15.04 3.31
N SER A 91 15.00 -14.48 4.52
CA SER A 91 14.46 -15.07 5.74
C SER A 91 12.92 -14.93 5.82
N PRO A 92 12.17 -16.04 5.93
CA PRO A 92 10.72 -15.99 6.15
C PRO A 92 10.35 -15.27 7.45
N ALA A 93 11.14 -15.46 8.52
CA ALA A 93 10.91 -14.82 9.81
C ALA A 93 11.05 -13.29 9.73
N LEU A 94 12.05 -12.78 8.99
CA LEU A 94 12.22 -11.34 8.80
C LEU A 94 11.04 -10.72 8.04
N ASN A 95 10.55 -11.38 6.98
CA ASN A 95 9.35 -10.92 6.28
C ASN A 95 8.14 -10.85 7.23
N LEU A 96 7.96 -11.84 8.10
CA LEU A 96 6.85 -11.89 9.03
C LEU A 96 6.95 -10.78 10.10
N VAL A 97 8.11 -10.63 10.74
CA VAL A 97 8.32 -9.65 11.82
C VAL A 97 8.23 -8.23 11.28
N VAL A 98 8.97 -7.92 10.22
CA VAL A 98 8.98 -6.58 9.62
C VAL A 98 7.63 -6.25 9.00
N GLY A 99 6.96 -7.23 8.37
CA GLY A 99 5.62 -7.07 7.83
C GLY A 99 4.58 -6.74 8.90
N ASN A 100 4.55 -7.50 10.00
CA ASN A 100 3.63 -7.24 11.11
C ASN A 100 3.93 -5.91 11.82
N LEU A 101 5.20 -5.56 12.02
CA LEU A 101 5.55 -4.28 12.63
C LEU A 101 5.07 -3.11 11.77
N SER A 102 5.37 -3.12 10.48
CA SER A 102 4.90 -2.08 9.53
C SER A 102 3.38 -2.00 9.49
N ALA A 103 2.72 -3.15 9.43
CA ALA A 103 1.27 -3.30 9.40
C ALA A 103 0.59 -2.72 10.64
N PHE A 104 1.14 -3.01 11.82
CA PHE A 104 0.70 -2.42 13.09
C PHE A 104 0.92 -0.91 13.11
N MET A 105 2.05 -0.42 12.61
CA MET A 105 2.31 1.02 12.55
C MET A 105 1.36 1.79 11.61
N ILE A 106 0.63 1.13 10.70
CA ILE A 106 -0.28 1.81 9.77
C ILE A 106 -1.75 1.39 9.92
N GLY A 107 -2.11 0.62 10.94
CA GLY A 107 -3.50 0.21 11.15
C GLY A 107 -4.02 -0.78 10.11
N LEU A 108 -3.17 -1.66 9.57
CA LEU A 108 -3.52 -2.59 8.50
C LEU A 108 -3.11 -4.02 8.90
N PRO A 109 -3.99 -4.83 9.51
CA PRO A 109 -3.68 -6.21 9.91
C PRO A 109 -3.00 -7.03 8.79
N TYR A 110 -1.84 -7.61 9.09
CA TYR A 110 -0.89 -8.13 8.11
C TYR A 110 -1.39 -9.38 7.37
N GLN A 111 -1.92 -10.37 8.08
CA GLN A 111 -2.47 -11.59 7.48
C GLN A 111 -3.70 -11.29 6.66
N TYR A 112 -4.57 -10.41 7.16
CA TYR A 112 -5.71 -9.91 6.39
C TYR A 112 -5.24 -9.32 5.06
N TYR A 113 -4.23 -8.46 5.12
CA TYR A 113 -3.69 -7.80 3.94
C TYR A 113 -3.00 -8.78 2.98
N CYS A 114 -2.27 -9.80 3.47
CA CYS A 114 -1.68 -10.83 2.61
C CYS A 114 -2.75 -11.53 1.75
N LEU A 115 -3.89 -11.91 2.35
CA LEU A 115 -4.98 -12.57 1.64
C LEU A 115 -5.67 -11.62 0.66
N PHE A 116 -5.96 -10.40 1.10
CA PHE A 116 -6.49 -9.33 0.25
C PHE A 116 -5.61 -9.11 -0.98
N HIS A 117 -4.30 -9.00 -0.77
CA HIS A 117 -3.37 -8.62 -1.81
C HIS A 117 -3.09 -9.77 -2.79
N TRP A 118 -3.07 -11.03 -2.33
CA TRP A 118 -2.97 -12.18 -3.24
C TRP A 118 -4.17 -12.30 -4.18
N ASP A 119 -5.39 -12.05 -3.67
CA ASP A 119 -6.59 -12.03 -4.52
C ASP A 119 -6.56 -10.83 -5.48
N HIS A 120 -6.11 -9.66 -5.02
CA HIS A 120 -5.88 -8.50 -5.89
C HIS A 120 -4.91 -8.81 -7.04
N HIS A 121 -3.76 -9.46 -6.79
CA HIS A 121 -2.85 -9.89 -7.86
C HIS A 121 -3.47 -10.92 -8.82
N ARG A 122 -4.31 -11.80 -8.29
CA ARG A 122 -4.94 -12.86 -9.08
C ARG A 122 -6.01 -12.31 -10.02
N TYR A 123 -6.73 -11.29 -9.57
CA TYR A 123 -7.92 -10.75 -10.21
C TYR A 123 -7.82 -9.24 -10.48
N THR A 124 -6.61 -8.69 -10.63
CA THR A 124 -6.40 -7.24 -10.82
C THR A 124 -7.33 -6.71 -11.90
N GLN A 125 -8.08 -5.65 -11.59
CA GLN A 125 -9.06 -5.00 -12.49
C GLN A 125 -10.32 -5.82 -12.85
N ASP A 126 -10.55 -6.99 -12.25
CA ASP A 126 -11.81 -7.72 -12.32
C ASP A 126 -12.84 -7.08 -11.37
N PRO A 127 -13.93 -6.46 -11.87
CA PRO A 127 -14.88 -5.72 -11.03
C PRO A 127 -15.61 -6.56 -9.97
N GLU A 128 -15.68 -7.88 -10.15
CA GLU A 128 -16.41 -8.79 -9.27
C GLU A 128 -15.50 -9.51 -8.28
N LYS A 129 -14.19 -9.60 -8.58
CA LYS A 129 -13.25 -10.42 -7.80
C LYS A 129 -12.09 -9.64 -7.21
N ASP A 130 -11.73 -8.48 -7.77
CA ASP A 130 -10.65 -7.65 -7.24
C ASP A 130 -11.07 -7.01 -5.90
N PRO A 131 -10.45 -7.38 -4.77
CA PRO A 131 -10.78 -6.78 -3.47
C PRO A 131 -10.68 -5.26 -3.46
N GLU A 132 -9.75 -4.66 -4.22
CA GLU A 132 -9.60 -3.20 -4.29
C GLU A 132 -10.79 -2.51 -4.96
N LEU A 133 -11.38 -3.12 -6.00
CA LEU A 133 -12.55 -2.59 -6.68
C LEU A 133 -13.85 -2.84 -5.90
N ILE A 134 -13.93 -3.96 -5.18
CA ILE A 134 -15.09 -4.30 -4.34
C ILE A 134 -15.22 -3.34 -3.16
N VAL A 135 -14.12 -3.01 -2.48
CA VAL A 135 -14.14 -2.10 -1.31
C VAL A 135 -13.89 -0.63 -1.68
N GLY A 136 -13.35 -0.39 -2.87
CA GLY A 136 -12.98 0.94 -3.33
C GLY A 136 -14.19 1.87 -3.43
N PRO A 137 -14.05 3.15 -3.05
CA PRO A 137 -15.15 4.10 -3.20
C PRO A 137 -15.47 4.30 -4.68
N LYS A 138 -16.76 4.48 -4.99
CA LYS A 138 -17.27 4.87 -6.31
C LYS A 138 -17.75 6.32 -6.22
N PRO A 139 -16.83 7.31 -6.24
CA PRO A 139 -17.17 8.70 -5.96
C PRO A 139 -18.11 9.26 -7.04
N ALA A 140 -19.27 9.76 -6.63
CA ALA A 140 -20.31 10.34 -7.49
C ALA A 140 -20.15 11.86 -7.72
N SER A 141 -19.20 12.51 -7.02
CA SER A 141 -18.90 13.93 -7.18
C SER A 141 -17.42 14.21 -6.97
N ASP A 142 -16.97 15.40 -7.34
CA ASP A 142 -15.60 15.83 -7.08
C ASP A 142 -15.28 15.97 -5.59
N THR A 143 -16.27 16.31 -4.76
CA THR A 143 -16.11 16.32 -3.31
C THR A 143 -15.86 14.91 -2.76
N GLN A 144 -16.65 13.92 -3.20
CA GLN A 144 -16.42 12.52 -2.81
C GLN A 144 -15.08 12.00 -3.34
N LEU A 145 -14.68 12.44 -4.53
CA LEU A 145 -13.38 12.12 -5.11
C LEU A 145 -12.24 12.74 -4.29
N ALA A 146 -12.36 13.99 -3.86
CA ALA A 146 -11.39 14.64 -2.96
C ALA A 146 -11.25 13.87 -1.63
N VAL A 147 -12.37 13.48 -1.03
CA VAL A 147 -12.40 12.66 0.19
C VAL A 147 -11.73 11.30 -0.06
N ALA A 148 -11.99 10.66 -1.20
CA ALA A 148 -11.34 9.41 -1.58
C ALA A 148 -9.83 9.56 -1.76
N TYR A 149 -9.35 10.65 -2.38
CA TYR A 149 -7.94 10.98 -2.54
C TYR A 149 -7.26 11.43 -1.24
N SER A 150 -8.02 11.88 -0.24
CA SER A 150 -7.46 12.18 1.08
C SER A 150 -6.96 10.93 1.81
N GLY A 151 -7.53 9.76 1.50
CA GLY A 151 -7.27 8.49 2.17
C GLY A 151 -7.82 8.40 3.60
N LEU A 152 -8.39 9.47 4.17
CA LEU A 152 -8.95 9.46 5.52
C LEU A 152 -10.14 8.50 5.66
N LEU A 153 -11.02 8.47 4.66
CA LEU A 153 -12.11 7.49 4.60
C LEU A 153 -11.57 6.05 4.56
N GLN A 154 -10.47 5.81 3.85
CA GLN A 154 -9.86 4.49 3.77
C GLN A 154 -9.27 4.04 5.11
N VAL A 155 -8.63 4.94 5.87
CA VAL A 155 -8.16 4.67 7.24
C VAL A 155 -9.34 4.35 8.15
N LEU A 156 -10.41 5.14 8.10
CA LEU A 156 -11.61 4.89 8.89
C LEU A 156 -12.23 3.51 8.58
N VAL A 157 -12.37 3.16 7.30
CA VAL A 157 -12.89 1.85 6.86
C VAL A 157 -12.01 0.71 7.38
N ARG A 158 -10.68 0.83 7.30
CA ARG A 158 -9.73 -0.18 7.80
C ARG A 158 -9.85 -0.36 9.32
N ILE A 159 -9.89 0.73 10.07
CA ILE A 159 -10.04 0.68 11.53
C ILE A 159 -11.38 0.05 11.90
N ARG A 160 -12.49 0.46 11.26
CA ARG A 160 -13.81 -0.12 11.49
C ARG A 160 -13.84 -1.61 11.20
N LEU A 161 -13.22 -2.05 10.11
CA LEU A 161 -13.15 -3.46 9.74
C LEU A 161 -12.31 -4.27 10.75
N MET A 162 -11.16 -3.74 11.17
CA MET A 162 -10.33 -4.37 12.20
C MET A 162 -11.09 -4.49 13.53
N LEU A 163 -11.76 -3.43 13.97
CA LEU A 163 -12.60 -3.45 15.18
C LEU A 163 -13.75 -4.44 15.04
N TRP A 164 -14.42 -4.48 13.88
CA TRP A 164 -15.47 -5.46 13.60
C TRP A 164 -14.94 -6.89 13.78
N HIS A 165 -13.83 -7.25 13.14
CA HIS A 165 -13.22 -8.57 13.29
C HIS A 165 -12.85 -8.87 14.76
N ALA A 166 -12.25 -7.91 15.45
CA ALA A 166 -11.78 -8.10 16.83
C ALA A 166 -12.95 -8.33 17.82
N LEU A 167 -14.00 -7.53 17.70
CA LEU A 167 -15.12 -7.47 18.63
C LEU A 167 -16.19 -8.52 18.35
N THR A 168 -16.56 -8.72 17.07
CA THR A 168 -17.63 -9.66 16.70
C THR A 168 -17.12 -11.07 16.43
N GLY A 169 -15.83 -11.21 16.09
CA GLY A 169 -15.26 -12.46 15.59
C GLY A 169 -15.76 -12.86 14.20
N GLN A 170 -16.49 -11.99 13.50
CA GLN A 170 -17.07 -12.28 12.19
C GLN A 170 -16.20 -11.72 11.07
N VAL A 171 -15.74 -12.59 10.18
CA VAL A 171 -15.02 -12.22 8.95
C VAL A 171 -15.85 -12.71 7.78
N THR A 172 -16.44 -11.80 7.00
CA THR A 172 -17.42 -12.15 5.94
C THR A 172 -16.96 -11.77 4.53
N VAL A 173 -15.76 -11.19 4.40
CA VAL A 173 -15.23 -10.78 3.10
C VAL A 173 -14.89 -11.98 2.21
N PRO A 174 -15.12 -11.90 0.89
CA PRO A 174 -15.03 -13.04 -0.02
C PRO A 174 -13.60 -13.56 -0.24
N TRP A 175 -12.58 -12.70 -0.13
CA TRP A 175 -11.16 -13.08 -0.30
C TRP A 175 -10.54 -13.77 0.93
N ILE A 176 -11.32 -14.03 1.99
CA ILE A 176 -10.83 -14.73 3.19
C ILE A 176 -11.53 -16.09 3.31
N PRO A 177 -10.81 -17.19 2.99
CA PRO A 177 -11.31 -18.55 3.17
C PRO A 177 -11.71 -18.82 4.62
N GLU A 178 -12.75 -19.62 4.83
CA GLU A 178 -13.30 -19.92 6.17
C GLU A 178 -12.24 -20.44 7.14
N HIS A 179 -11.39 -21.37 6.69
CA HIS A 179 -10.31 -21.95 7.50
C HIS A 179 -9.25 -20.94 7.98
N LYS A 180 -9.21 -19.72 7.41
CA LYS A 180 -8.29 -18.65 7.84
C LYS A 180 -8.95 -17.60 8.73
N ARG A 181 -10.27 -17.57 8.84
CA ARG A 181 -11.00 -16.51 9.55
C ARG A 181 -10.63 -16.39 11.02
N ALA A 182 -10.42 -17.52 11.71
CA ALA A 182 -9.99 -17.53 13.11
C ALA A 182 -8.64 -16.82 13.32
N ALA A 183 -7.69 -17.00 12.39
CA ALA A 183 -6.39 -16.34 12.46
C ALA A 183 -6.50 -14.81 12.27
N ILE A 184 -7.40 -14.36 11.39
CA ILE A 184 -7.70 -12.94 11.17
C ILE A 184 -8.35 -12.29 12.40
N VAL A 185 -9.26 -13.01 13.07
CA VAL A 185 -9.87 -12.53 14.32
C VAL A 185 -8.80 -12.40 15.42
N LEU A 186 -7.94 -13.42 15.57
CA LEU A 186 -6.84 -13.37 16.53
C LEU A 186 -5.90 -12.19 16.24
N GLU A 187 -5.49 -12.01 14.99
CA GLU A 187 -4.66 -10.88 14.57
C GLU A 187 -5.31 -9.54 14.92
N ALA A 188 -6.59 -9.35 14.58
CA ALA A 188 -7.31 -8.11 14.88
C ALA A 188 -7.38 -7.83 16.38
N ARG A 189 -7.57 -8.86 17.22
CA ARG A 189 -7.57 -8.74 18.69
C ARG A 189 -6.19 -8.38 19.23
N LEU A 190 -5.11 -8.96 18.70
CA LEU A 190 -3.75 -8.63 19.10
C LEU A 190 -3.40 -7.18 18.72
N TYR A 191 -3.83 -6.72 17.55
CA TYR A 191 -3.65 -5.33 17.12
C TYR A 191 -4.43 -4.39 18.06
N LEU A 192 -5.70 -4.69 18.33
CA LEU A 192 -6.52 -3.91 19.26
C LEU A 192 -5.89 -3.85 20.65
N ALA A 193 -5.44 -4.97 21.19
CA ALA A 193 -4.76 -5.03 22.48
C ALA A 193 -3.48 -4.17 22.50
N GLY A 194 -2.67 -4.23 21.43
CA GLY A 194 -1.49 -3.39 21.27
C GLY A 194 -1.82 -1.88 21.26
N TYR A 195 -2.85 -1.47 20.52
CA TYR A 195 -3.27 -0.06 20.50
C TYR A 195 -3.82 0.41 21.86
N LEU A 196 -4.62 -0.43 22.54
CA LEU A 196 -5.14 -0.12 23.87
C LEU A 196 -4.01 0.00 24.90
N LEU A 197 -2.98 -0.85 24.81
CA LEU A 197 -1.79 -0.77 25.65
C LEU A 197 -1.04 0.55 25.44
N LEU A 198 -0.80 0.94 24.18
CA LEU A 198 -0.13 2.20 23.86
C LEU A 198 -0.95 3.43 24.28
N LEU A 199 -2.27 3.36 24.16
CA LEU A 199 -3.17 4.40 24.63
C LEU A 199 -3.14 4.51 26.16
N ALA A 200 -3.24 3.39 26.88
CA ALA A 200 -3.14 3.35 28.34
C ALA A 200 -1.78 3.88 28.83
N ALA A 201 -0.68 3.51 28.16
CA ALA A 201 0.65 4.03 28.46
C ALA A 201 0.73 5.55 28.23
N SER A 202 0.10 6.07 27.18
CA SER A 202 0.04 7.51 26.90
C SER A 202 -0.66 8.28 28.03
N PHE A 203 -1.77 7.73 28.56
CA PHE A 203 -2.45 8.31 29.73
C PHE A 203 -1.61 8.20 31.00
N ALA A 204 -1.04 7.03 31.30
CA ALA A 204 -0.21 6.82 32.49
C ALA A 204 1.01 7.75 32.53
N LEU A 205 1.62 7.99 31.36
CA LEU A 205 2.77 8.89 31.20
C LEU A 205 2.39 10.36 30.95
N HIS A 206 1.09 10.69 30.93
CA HIS A 206 0.58 12.04 30.61
C HIS A 206 1.19 12.62 29.32
N SER A 207 1.37 11.78 28.30
CA SER A 207 2.13 12.12 27.10
C SER A 207 1.31 11.92 25.84
N ALA A 208 1.20 13.00 25.04
CA ALA A 208 0.59 12.96 23.71
C ALA A 208 1.62 12.67 22.60
N ILE A 209 2.82 12.19 22.92
CA ILE A 209 3.89 12.04 21.92
C ILE A 209 3.48 11.15 20.74
N LEU A 210 2.82 10.02 21.00
CA LEU A 210 2.34 9.11 19.94
C LEU A 210 1.28 9.76 19.04
N LEU A 211 0.48 10.69 19.56
CA LEU A 211 -0.45 11.46 18.74
C LEU A 211 0.33 12.30 17.70
N TRP A 212 1.37 12.99 18.15
CA TRP A 212 2.09 13.98 17.33
C TRP A 212 3.18 13.40 16.42
N VAL A 213 3.85 12.31 16.83
CA VAL A 213 4.93 11.69 16.03
C VAL A 213 4.45 10.51 15.17
N TRP A 214 3.24 10.00 15.43
CA TRP A 214 2.72 8.81 14.78
C TRP A 214 1.32 9.01 14.18
N ILE A 215 0.27 9.26 14.99
CA ILE A 215 -1.11 9.27 14.49
C ILE A 215 -1.38 10.44 13.54
N VAL A 216 -1.08 11.68 13.94
CA VAL A 216 -1.27 12.87 13.09
C VAL A 216 -0.45 12.77 11.80
N PRO A 217 0.87 12.41 11.86
CA PRO A 217 1.63 12.11 10.65
C PRO A 217 1.01 11.03 9.77
N LEU A 218 0.58 9.89 10.31
CA LEU A 218 -0.04 8.81 9.52
C LEU A 218 -1.24 9.32 8.70
N LEU A 219 -2.10 10.13 9.31
CA LEU A 219 -3.26 10.74 8.65
C LEU A 219 -2.84 11.73 7.58
N ALA A 220 -1.87 12.62 7.87
CA ALA A 220 -1.33 13.56 6.89
C ALA A 220 -0.68 12.83 5.69
N GLY A 221 0.03 11.74 5.97
CA GLY A 221 0.68 10.89 4.97
C GLY A 221 -0.27 10.22 3.99
N GLN A 222 -1.54 10.01 4.37
CA GLN A 222 -2.56 9.48 3.47
C GLN A 222 -2.79 10.39 2.26
N LEU A 223 -2.63 11.72 2.42
CA LEU A 223 -2.74 12.68 1.33
C LEU A 223 -1.69 12.46 0.23
N ILE A 224 -0.61 11.75 0.54
CA ILE A 224 0.47 11.40 -0.40
C ILE A 224 0.31 9.94 -0.86
N LEU A 225 0.08 9.02 0.07
CA LEU A 225 -0.04 7.60 -0.22
C LEU A 225 -1.26 7.31 -1.11
N ARG A 226 -2.39 7.98 -0.88
CA ARG A 226 -3.62 7.62 -1.59
C ARG A 226 -3.61 8.00 -3.07
N PRO A 227 -3.16 9.21 -3.48
CA PRO A 227 -2.91 9.48 -4.90
C PRO A 227 -1.88 8.53 -5.52
N TYR A 228 -0.86 8.11 -4.74
CA TYR A 228 0.12 7.13 -5.18
C TYR A 228 -0.55 5.80 -5.56
N LEU A 229 -1.40 5.25 -4.69
CA LEU A 229 -2.09 3.98 -4.95
C LEU A 229 -3.11 4.09 -6.09
N TYR A 230 -3.84 5.22 -6.19
CA TYR A 230 -4.75 5.41 -7.33
C TYR A 230 -4.01 5.42 -8.68
N ALA A 231 -2.76 5.87 -8.70
CA ALA A 231 -1.95 5.91 -9.92
C ALA A 231 -1.57 4.53 -10.45
N GLU A 232 -1.68 3.46 -9.67
CA GLU A 232 -1.24 2.11 -10.03
C GLU A 232 -2.16 1.45 -11.05
N HIS A 233 -3.48 1.54 -10.84
CA HIS A 233 -4.46 0.80 -11.64
C HIS A 233 -5.52 1.69 -12.27
N THR A 234 -5.86 2.84 -11.68
CA THR A 234 -6.97 3.66 -12.17
C THR A 234 -6.77 4.08 -13.62
N GLY A 235 -7.79 3.81 -14.45
CA GLY A 235 -7.79 4.13 -15.87
C GLY A 235 -6.90 3.24 -16.75
N CYS A 236 -6.39 2.12 -16.23
CA CYS A 236 -5.81 1.05 -17.03
C CYS A 236 -6.90 0.10 -17.57
N GLU A 237 -6.54 -0.80 -18.47
CA GLU A 237 -7.48 -1.75 -19.06
C GLU A 237 -7.97 -2.80 -18.04
N ARG A 238 -9.13 -3.40 -18.33
CA ARG A 238 -9.68 -4.51 -17.54
C ARG A 238 -9.38 -5.86 -18.18
N THR A 239 -8.09 -6.14 -18.37
CA THR A 239 -7.61 -7.42 -18.93
C THR A 239 -6.86 -8.24 -17.88
N ARG A 240 -6.53 -9.48 -18.23
CA ARG A 240 -5.73 -10.38 -17.37
C ARG A 240 -4.22 -10.08 -17.42
N SER A 241 -3.78 -9.21 -18.32
CA SER A 241 -2.36 -8.89 -18.51
C SER A 241 -1.94 -7.76 -17.59
N ALA A 242 -0.97 -8.01 -16.71
CA ALA A 242 -0.38 -6.99 -15.86
C ALA A 242 0.21 -5.80 -16.66
N PHE A 243 0.62 -6.04 -17.91
CA PHE A 243 1.18 -5.01 -18.79
C PHE A 243 0.15 -4.00 -19.29
N GLU A 244 -1.14 -4.35 -19.24
CA GLU A 244 -2.27 -3.56 -19.73
C GLU A 244 -3.16 -3.05 -18.58
N ASN A 245 -3.26 -3.80 -17.48
CA ASN A 245 -4.16 -3.48 -16.38
C ASN A 245 -3.49 -2.73 -15.21
N THR A 246 -2.20 -2.44 -15.34
CA THR A 246 -1.34 -1.81 -14.33
C THR A 246 -0.46 -0.72 -14.95
N ARG A 247 -0.02 0.25 -14.16
CA ARG A 247 0.83 1.38 -14.57
C ARG A 247 2.12 1.45 -13.78
N THR A 248 3.22 1.63 -14.49
CA THR A 248 4.51 2.02 -13.90
C THR A 248 4.65 3.54 -13.95
N THR A 249 4.88 4.18 -12.79
CA THR A 249 4.91 5.64 -12.66
C THR A 249 6.32 6.14 -12.34
N MET A 250 6.86 7.00 -13.20
CA MET A 250 8.19 7.58 -13.03
C MET A 250 8.21 8.59 -11.87
N THR A 251 9.29 8.57 -11.11
CA THR A 251 9.45 9.42 -9.92
C THR A 251 10.92 9.53 -9.50
N GLY A 252 11.21 10.42 -8.55
CA GLY A 252 12.54 10.68 -8.02
C GLY A 252 13.09 9.56 -7.12
N ARG A 253 14.41 9.63 -6.85
CA ARG A 253 15.15 8.61 -6.09
C ARG A 253 14.65 8.43 -4.66
N ILE A 254 14.27 9.52 -3.98
CA ILE A 254 13.74 9.46 -2.61
C ILE A 254 12.43 8.68 -2.58
N MET A 255 11.51 9.00 -3.50
CA MET A 255 10.25 8.26 -3.61
C MET A 255 10.50 6.78 -3.89
N LYS A 256 11.32 6.44 -4.90
CA LYS A 256 11.67 5.04 -5.18
C LYS A 256 12.34 4.35 -3.99
N TRP A 257 13.12 5.08 -3.19
CA TRP A 257 13.76 4.51 -2.02
C TRP A 257 12.73 4.11 -0.96
N PHE A 258 11.94 5.04 -0.43
CA PHE A 258 11.00 4.71 0.66
C PHE A 258 9.71 4.04 0.17
N ALA A 259 9.45 4.05 -1.14
CA ALA A 259 8.42 3.23 -1.75
C ALA A 259 8.91 1.84 -2.17
N TRP A 260 10.11 1.41 -1.75
CA TRP A 260 10.63 0.07 -2.06
C TRP A 260 10.55 -0.24 -3.56
N ASN A 261 10.93 0.69 -4.42
CA ASN A 261 10.85 0.55 -5.87
C ASN A 261 9.46 0.15 -6.43
N MET A 262 8.40 0.18 -5.62
CA MET A 262 7.03 -0.09 -6.07
C MET A 262 6.49 0.85 -7.15
N PRO A 263 7.08 2.02 -7.48
CA PRO A 263 6.64 2.73 -8.68
C PRO A 263 6.81 1.89 -9.97
N TYR A 264 7.66 0.85 -9.95
CA TYR A 264 7.74 -0.23 -10.94
C TYR A 264 6.63 -1.26 -10.70
N HIS A 265 5.38 -0.82 -10.81
CA HIS A 265 4.23 -1.60 -10.38
C HIS A 265 3.77 -2.63 -11.43
N VAL A 266 3.93 -2.34 -12.72
CA VAL A 266 3.67 -3.33 -13.78
C VAL A 266 4.60 -4.52 -13.64
N GLU A 267 5.87 -4.26 -13.37
CA GLU A 267 6.90 -5.27 -13.12
C GLU A 267 6.51 -6.15 -11.94
N HIS A 268 6.05 -5.51 -10.86
CA HIS A 268 5.58 -6.17 -9.66
C HIS A 268 4.35 -7.07 -9.94
N HIS A 269 3.34 -6.56 -10.64
CA HIS A 269 2.13 -7.33 -10.98
C HIS A 269 2.41 -8.47 -11.97
N ALA A 270 3.28 -8.23 -12.96
CA ALA A 270 3.65 -9.24 -13.94
C ALA A 270 4.50 -10.36 -13.31
N TYR A 271 5.36 -10.01 -12.36
CA TYR A 271 6.32 -10.92 -11.73
C TYR A 271 6.42 -10.71 -10.21
N PRO A 272 5.38 -11.08 -9.43
CA PRO A 272 5.31 -10.79 -7.99
C PRO A 272 6.35 -11.54 -7.14
N THR A 273 7.09 -12.47 -7.74
CA THR A 273 8.21 -13.16 -7.07
C THR A 273 9.53 -12.40 -7.14
N VAL A 274 9.62 -11.36 -7.99
CA VAL A 274 10.81 -10.54 -8.15
C VAL A 274 10.85 -9.49 -7.03
N PRO A 275 11.89 -9.50 -6.17
CA PRO A 275 11.97 -8.58 -5.06
C PRO A 275 12.22 -7.14 -5.52
N PHE A 276 11.84 -6.21 -4.67
CA PHE A 276 11.92 -4.77 -4.90
C PHE A 276 13.27 -4.27 -5.46
N HIS A 277 14.38 -4.85 -5.02
CA HIS A 277 15.72 -4.41 -5.43
C HIS A 277 16.07 -4.79 -6.87
N ALA A 278 15.36 -5.78 -7.45
CA ALA A 278 15.53 -6.22 -8.83
C ALA A 278 14.53 -5.57 -9.80
N LEU A 279 13.45 -4.95 -9.31
CA LEU A 279 12.44 -4.29 -10.16
C LEU A 279 13.01 -3.26 -11.16
N PRO A 280 14.02 -2.42 -10.83
CA PRO A 280 14.60 -1.52 -11.82
C PRO A 280 15.27 -2.25 -12.99
N LYS A 281 15.92 -3.39 -12.73
CA LYS A 281 16.53 -4.23 -13.77
C LYS A 281 15.44 -4.92 -14.60
N LEU A 282 14.37 -5.38 -13.95
CA LEU A 282 13.22 -5.94 -14.62
C LEU A 282 12.54 -4.92 -15.54
N ASN A 283 12.34 -3.69 -15.08
CA ASN A 283 11.80 -2.59 -15.90
C ASN A 283 12.62 -2.43 -17.19
N ALA A 284 13.95 -2.37 -17.11
CA ALA A 284 14.78 -2.25 -18.31
C ALA A 284 14.59 -3.39 -19.33
N ILE A 285 14.18 -4.59 -18.89
CA ILE A 285 13.94 -5.75 -19.75
C ILE A 285 12.54 -5.70 -20.37
N VAL A 286 11.53 -5.35 -19.57
CA VAL A 286 10.12 -5.45 -19.99
C VAL A 286 9.51 -4.11 -20.36
N ASP A 287 10.26 -3.00 -20.32
CA ASP A 287 9.75 -1.65 -20.54
C ASP A 287 8.97 -1.59 -21.84
N GLY A 288 9.48 -2.13 -22.95
CA GLY A 288 8.80 -2.12 -24.25
C GLY A 288 7.40 -2.77 -24.29
N HIS A 289 7.03 -3.58 -23.29
CA HIS A 289 5.72 -4.23 -23.18
C HIS A 289 4.72 -3.44 -22.33
N ILE A 290 5.17 -2.44 -21.56
CA ILE A 290 4.31 -1.67 -20.66
C ILE A 290 3.39 -0.76 -21.49
N VAL A 291 2.07 -0.88 -21.29
CA VAL A 291 1.09 -0.01 -22.00
C VAL A 291 0.94 1.32 -21.26
N TYR A 292 0.73 1.28 -19.94
CA TYR A 292 0.51 2.49 -19.15
C TYR A 292 1.78 2.93 -18.43
N ARG A 293 2.30 4.10 -18.82
CA ARG A 293 3.41 4.78 -18.13
C ARG A 293 2.97 6.13 -17.60
N GLY A 294 3.24 6.38 -16.33
CA GLY A 294 3.05 7.69 -15.71
C GLY A 294 4.33 8.51 -15.75
N SER A 295 4.29 9.76 -16.24
CA SER A 295 5.46 10.65 -16.22
C SER A 295 5.80 11.17 -14.82
N SER A 296 4.79 11.32 -13.97
CA SER A 296 4.91 11.66 -12.54
C SER A 296 3.61 11.37 -11.81
N TYR A 297 3.66 11.19 -10.49
CA TYR A 297 2.43 11.03 -9.68
C TYR A 297 1.49 12.25 -9.77
N ARG A 298 2.01 13.46 -9.96
CA ARG A 298 1.16 14.66 -10.16
C ARG A 298 0.42 14.60 -11.50
N ALA A 299 1.09 14.18 -12.57
CA ALA A 299 0.46 14.03 -13.89
C ALA A 299 -0.60 12.92 -13.84
N VAL A 300 -0.24 11.74 -13.33
CA VAL A 300 -1.16 10.61 -13.23
C VAL A 300 -2.35 10.95 -12.32
N THR A 301 -2.15 11.65 -11.20
CA THR A 301 -3.27 12.10 -10.34
C THR A 301 -4.28 12.96 -11.11
N ARG A 302 -3.82 13.83 -12.02
CA ARG A 302 -4.71 14.62 -12.88
C ARG A 302 -5.44 13.75 -13.90
N GLU A 303 -4.74 12.78 -14.48
CA GLU A 303 -5.30 11.82 -15.45
C GLU A 303 -6.39 10.95 -14.80
N THR A 304 -6.11 10.39 -13.63
CA THR A 304 -7.04 9.52 -12.88
C THR A 304 -8.21 10.31 -12.33
N TRP A 305 -8.00 11.55 -11.89
CA TRP A 305 -9.10 12.45 -11.51
C TRP A 305 -10.04 12.71 -12.70
N ALA A 306 -9.48 13.06 -13.86
CA ALA A 306 -10.25 13.28 -15.07
C ALA A 306 -10.94 12.00 -15.56
N TRP A 307 -10.31 10.84 -15.39
CA TRP A 307 -10.92 9.54 -15.68
C TRP A 307 -12.17 9.30 -14.84
N PHE A 308 -12.13 9.53 -13.52
CA PHE A 308 -13.31 9.40 -12.67
C PHE A 308 -14.45 10.34 -13.09
N ARG A 309 -14.14 11.58 -13.48
CA ARG A 309 -15.16 12.51 -14.02
C ARG A 309 -15.86 11.94 -15.25
N ARG A 310 -15.09 11.47 -16.24
CA ARG A 310 -15.63 10.86 -17.48
C ARG A 310 -16.46 9.61 -17.21
N GLN A 311 -16.05 8.76 -16.26
CA GLN A 311 -16.80 7.54 -15.93
C GLN A 311 -18.18 7.87 -15.34
N ARG A 312 -18.29 8.94 -14.55
CA ARG A 312 -19.59 9.40 -14.04
C ARG A 312 -20.49 9.91 -15.15
N GLU A 313 -19.96 10.74 -16.04
CA GLU A 313 -20.71 11.28 -17.19
C GLU A 313 -21.26 10.19 -18.11
N ARG A 314 -20.52 9.08 -18.28
CA ARG A 314 -20.99 7.92 -19.06
C ARG A 314 -22.05 7.06 -18.35
N SER A 315 -22.18 7.21 -17.03
CA SER A 315 -23.11 6.42 -16.22
C SER A 315 -24.38 7.19 -15.83
N ALA A 316 -24.42 8.49 -16.13
CA ALA A 316 -25.56 9.39 -15.92
C ALA A 316 -26.46 9.38 -17.17
#